data_AF-A0A8C1HUW2-F1
#
_entry.id   AF-A0A8C1HUW2-F1
#
_cell.length_a   1.000
_cell.length_b   1.000
_cell.length_c   1.000
_cell.angle_alpha   90.00
_cell.angle_beta   90.00
_cell.angle_gamma   90.00
#
_symmetry.space_group_name_H-M   'P 1'
#
loop_
_entity.id
_entity.type
_entity.pdbx_description
1 polymer ?
#
loop_
_entity_poly.entity_id
_entity_poly.type
_entity_poly.pdbx_seq_one_letter_code
_entity_poly.pdbx_strand_id
1 'polypeptide(L)'
;MPDFCAAYGCSNRRSLKTRARGITFHLFPKTGKMRRTLLCSEHFRSEDFDRTGQNVRLKDGVVANIFNFPAHLQRVSSARVRKLQREKSNALRREKRSKMNMQALLEELKEKNLINEELKDNLECYSGKIKILH
;
A
#
# COMPACT_ATOMS: atom_id res chain seq x y z
N MET A 1 12.62 -3.36 -27.58
CA MET A 1 11.89 -3.53 -26.30
C MET A 1 12.46 -4.78 -25.64
N PRO A 2 12.82 -4.81 -24.35
CA PRO A 2 13.54 -5.95 -23.78
C PRO A 2 12.76 -7.26 -23.96
N ASP A 3 13.44 -8.35 -24.30
CA ASP A 3 12.85 -9.67 -24.50
C ASP A 3 12.78 -10.52 -23.22
N PHE A 4 13.38 -10.02 -22.13
CA PHE A 4 13.56 -10.76 -20.88
C PHE A 4 12.68 -10.18 -19.77
N CYS A 5 12.22 -11.06 -18.87
CA CYS A 5 11.61 -10.65 -17.62
C CYS A 5 12.65 -9.95 -16.74
N ALA A 6 12.30 -8.79 -16.20
CA ALA A 6 13.19 -8.01 -15.35
C ALA A 6 13.11 -8.40 -13.86
N ALA A 7 12.27 -9.38 -13.49
CA ALA A 7 12.19 -9.85 -12.13
C ALA A 7 13.51 -10.50 -11.69
N TYR A 8 13.92 -10.24 -10.45
CA TYR A 8 15.14 -10.82 -9.87
C TYR A 8 15.13 -12.35 -9.98
N GLY A 9 16.20 -12.92 -10.54
CA GLY A 9 16.35 -14.37 -10.68
C GLY A 9 15.42 -15.03 -11.70
N CYS A 10 14.63 -14.26 -12.46
CA CYS A 10 13.76 -14.80 -13.50
C CYS A 10 14.55 -15.02 -14.80
N SER A 11 14.48 -16.23 -15.35
CA SER A 11 15.10 -16.59 -16.63
C SER A 11 14.14 -16.56 -17.81
N ASN A 12 12.87 -16.19 -17.59
CA ASN A 12 11.87 -16.16 -18.65
C ASN A 12 12.17 -15.05 -19.66
N ARG A 13 12.18 -15.45 -20.94
CA ARG A 13 12.29 -14.56 -22.09
C ARG A 13 11.22 -14.88 -23.11
N ARG A 14 10.85 -13.92 -23.97
CA ARG A 14 9.91 -14.15 -25.06
C ARG A 14 10.45 -15.23 -25.99
N SER A 15 9.77 -16.38 -26.03
CA SER A 15 10.11 -17.52 -26.89
C SER A 15 8.88 -18.40 -27.11
N LEU A 16 8.94 -19.27 -28.12
CA LEU A 16 7.90 -20.29 -28.34
C LEU A 16 7.77 -21.23 -27.14
N LYS A 17 8.89 -21.61 -26.51
CA LYS A 17 8.92 -22.46 -25.31
C LYS A 17 8.17 -21.83 -24.13
N THR A 18 8.39 -20.55 -23.85
CA THR A 18 7.67 -19.86 -22.76
C THR A 18 6.19 -19.65 -23.08
N ARG A 19 5.85 -19.42 -24.36
CA ARG A 19 4.45 -19.31 -24.79
C ARG A 19 3.71 -20.64 -24.66
N ALA A 20 4.35 -21.76 -24.98
CA ALA A 20 3.80 -23.10 -24.79
C ALA A 20 3.51 -23.41 -23.31
N ARG A 21 4.25 -22.79 -22.38
CA ARG A 21 3.97 -22.84 -20.93
C ARG A 21 2.85 -21.88 -20.48
N GLY A 22 2.22 -21.14 -21.40
CA GLY A 22 1.18 -20.15 -21.08
C GLY A 22 1.71 -18.84 -20.49
N ILE A 23 3.02 -18.58 -20.54
CA ILE A 23 3.62 -17.38 -19.94
C ILE A 23 3.42 -16.18 -20.85
N THR A 24 2.82 -15.12 -20.31
CA THR A 24 2.62 -13.84 -21.00
C THR A 24 3.51 -12.75 -20.40
N PHE A 25 3.76 -11.69 -21.17
CA PHE A 25 4.65 -10.60 -20.75
C PHE A 25 3.90 -9.27 -20.73
N HIS A 26 4.00 -8.57 -19.62
CA HIS A 26 3.24 -7.35 -19.33
C HIS A 26 4.19 -6.20 -19.08
N LEU A 27 3.92 -5.07 -19.73
CA LEU A 27 4.66 -3.84 -19.51
C LEU A 27 4.12 -3.18 -18.26
N PHE A 28 4.96 -3.10 -17.24
CA PHE A 28 4.57 -2.46 -15.99
C PHE A 28 4.41 -0.94 -16.22
N PRO A 29 3.32 -0.32 -15.71
CA PRO A 29 3.09 1.10 -15.87
C PRO A 29 4.27 1.94 -15.39
N LYS A 30 4.54 3.04 -16.08
CA LYS A 30 5.55 4.01 -15.70
C LYS A 30 4.97 4.91 -14.61
N THR A 31 5.45 4.79 -13.37
CA THR A 31 5.27 5.83 -12.35
C THR A 31 6.54 6.69 -12.30
N GLY A 32 6.44 7.95 -12.69
CA GLY A 32 7.57 8.90 -12.65
C GLY A 32 8.69 8.62 -13.66
N LYS A 33 9.97 8.68 -13.22
CA LYS A 33 11.16 8.55 -14.08
C LYS A 33 11.56 7.10 -14.41
N MET A 34 10.86 6.10 -13.87
CA MET A 34 11.23 4.69 -14.06
C MET A 34 10.96 4.22 -15.49
N ARG A 35 11.93 3.54 -16.12
CA ARG A 35 11.76 2.94 -17.46
C ARG A 35 10.68 1.85 -17.41
N ARG A 36 9.95 1.65 -18.52
CA ARG A 36 8.96 0.57 -18.63
C ARG A 36 9.66 -0.77 -18.38
N THR A 37 9.33 -1.43 -17.28
CA THR A 37 9.86 -2.74 -16.90
C THR A 37 8.97 -3.84 -17.47
N LEU A 38 9.55 -4.85 -18.10
CA LEU A 38 8.80 -6.00 -18.61
C LEU A 38 8.81 -7.13 -17.58
N LEU A 39 7.63 -7.59 -17.15
CA LEU A 39 7.48 -8.70 -16.22
C LEU A 39 6.66 -9.82 -16.87
N CYS A 40 7.02 -11.07 -16.58
CA CYS A 40 6.23 -12.23 -17.01
C CYS A 40 5.09 -12.52 -16.02
N SER A 41 4.08 -13.26 -16.48
CA SER A 41 2.87 -13.55 -15.71
C SER A 41 3.09 -14.37 -14.44
N GLU A 42 4.22 -15.08 -14.29
CA GLU A 42 4.56 -15.85 -13.08
C GLU A 42 4.77 -14.96 -11.84
N HIS A 43 4.91 -13.63 -12.02
CA HIS A 43 5.12 -12.68 -10.90
C HIS A 43 3.82 -12.06 -10.37
N PHE A 44 2.68 -12.48 -10.92
CA PHE A 44 1.35 -11.99 -10.58
C PHE A 44 0.44 -13.17 -10.22
N ARG A 45 -0.56 -12.95 -9.37
CA ARG A 45 -1.58 -13.97 -9.15
C ARG A 45 -2.59 -13.96 -10.29
N SER A 46 -3.30 -15.05 -10.48
CA SER A 46 -4.34 -15.17 -11.52
C SER A 46 -5.43 -14.10 -11.41
N GLU A 47 -5.73 -13.65 -10.20
CA GLU A 47 -6.79 -12.67 -9.92
C GLU A 47 -6.39 -11.24 -10.28
N ASP A 48 -5.09 -10.99 -10.45
CA ASP A 48 -4.55 -9.69 -10.81
C ASP A 48 -4.77 -9.36 -12.30
N PHE A 49 -5.24 -10.35 -13.09
CA PHE A 49 -5.55 -10.20 -14.51
C PHE A 49 -7.03 -9.91 -14.75
N ASP A 50 -7.30 -8.94 -15.62
CA ASP A 50 -8.61 -8.69 -16.20
C ASP A 50 -8.77 -9.52 -17.48
N ARG A 51 -9.81 -10.36 -17.49
CA ARG A 51 -10.17 -11.27 -18.60
C ARG A 51 -11.50 -10.88 -19.26
N THR A 52 -12.07 -9.74 -18.89
CA THR A 52 -13.41 -9.32 -19.37
C THR A 52 -13.39 -8.77 -20.81
N GLY A 53 -12.21 -8.41 -21.33
CA GLY A 53 -12.04 -7.89 -22.69
C GLY A 53 -11.48 -8.90 -23.69
N GLN A 54 -11.22 -8.43 -24.92
CA GLN A 54 -10.60 -9.22 -26.00
C GLN A 54 -9.16 -9.67 -25.66
N ASN A 55 -8.46 -8.92 -24.82
CA ASN A 55 -7.09 -9.22 -24.40
C ASN A 55 -7.00 -9.33 -22.88
N VAL A 56 -6.17 -10.27 -22.40
CA VAL A 56 -5.83 -10.38 -20.99
C VAL A 56 -4.85 -9.26 -20.61
N ARG A 57 -5.24 -8.42 -19.64
CA ARG A 57 -4.43 -7.28 -19.16
C ARG A 57 -4.28 -7.32 -17.64
N LEU A 58 -3.24 -6.71 -17.09
CA LEU A 58 -3.15 -6.49 -15.64
C LEU A 58 -4.19 -5.43 -15.21
N LYS A 59 -4.83 -5.66 -14.06
CA LYS A 59 -5.70 -4.66 -13.44
C LYS A 59 -4.88 -3.44 -13.01
N ASP A 60 -5.54 -2.28 -12.97
CA ASP A 60 -4.89 -1.05 -12.53
C ASP A 60 -4.49 -1.13 -11.05
N GLY A 61 -3.35 -0.52 -10.70
CA GLY A 61 -2.79 -0.54 -9.34
C GLY A 61 -2.23 -1.88 -8.84
N VAL A 62 -2.24 -2.95 -9.65
CA VAL A 62 -1.64 -4.24 -9.27
C VAL A 62 -0.12 -4.10 -9.11
N VAL A 63 0.39 -4.64 -8.02
CA VAL A 63 1.83 -4.76 -7.76
C VAL A 63 2.23 -6.23 -7.91
N ALA A 64 3.25 -6.51 -8.72
CA ALA A 64 3.89 -7.82 -8.76
C ALA A 64 4.41 -8.14 -7.34
N ASN A 65 3.98 -9.26 -6.76
CA ASN A 65 4.34 -9.60 -5.37
C ASN A 65 4.92 -11.01 -5.24
N ILE A 66 5.03 -11.75 -6.34
CA ILE A 66 5.61 -13.09 -6.37
C ILE A 66 7.05 -12.97 -6.86
N PHE A 67 7.97 -12.80 -5.92
CA PHE A 67 9.41 -12.78 -6.19
C PHE A 67 10.12 -13.78 -5.29
N ASN A 68 11.01 -14.59 -5.86
CA ASN A 68 11.82 -15.52 -5.10
C ASN A 68 13.20 -14.90 -4.83
N PHE A 69 13.30 -14.12 -3.76
CA PHE A 69 14.58 -13.53 -3.35
C PHE A 69 15.44 -14.54 -2.57
N PRO A 70 16.78 -14.48 -2.66
CA PRO A 70 17.67 -15.26 -1.80
C PRO A 70 17.37 -15.06 -0.31
N ALA A 71 17.61 -16.08 0.52
CA ALA A 71 17.26 -16.08 1.94
C ALA A 71 17.80 -14.86 2.72
N HIS A 72 19.00 -14.38 2.39
CA HIS A 72 19.59 -13.21 3.05
C HIS A 72 18.81 -11.91 2.76
N LEU A 73 18.23 -11.77 1.57
CA LEU A 73 17.38 -10.61 1.23
C LEU A 73 15.98 -10.72 1.84
N GLN A 74 15.43 -11.94 1.97
CA GLN A 74 14.14 -12.16 2.63
C GLN A 74 14.18 -11.79 4.13
N ARG A 75 15.31 -12.04 4.81
CA ARG A 75 15.48 -11.69 6.24
C ARG A 75 15.45 -10.18 6.46
N VAL A 76 16.14 -9.41 5.61
CA VAL A 76 16.20 -7.95 5.71
C VAL A 76 14.83 -7.33 5.46
N SER A 77 14.12 -7.77 4.42
CA SER A 77 12.76 -7.29 4.13
C SER A 77 11.80 -7.57 5.29
N SER A 78 11.83 -8.79 5.83
CA SER A 78 10.98 -9.19 6.96
C SER A 78 11.23 -8.37 8.22
N ALA A 79 12.49 -8.09 8.55
CA ALA A 79 12.84 -7.26 9.71
C ALA A 79 12.31 -5.82 9.55
N ARG A 80 12.46 -5.23 8.37
CA ARG A 80 11.97 -3.88 8.06
C ARG A 80 10.44 -3.81 8.16
N VAL A 81 9.73 -4.79 7.60
CA VAL A 81 8.25 -4.85 7.68
C VAL A 81 7.79 -4.91 9.13
N ARG A 82 8.41 -5.77 9.96
CA ARG A 82 8.07 -5.86 11.40
C ARG A 82 8.31 -4.54 12.13
N LYS A 83 9.41 -3.85 11.85
CA LYS A 83 9.72 -2.53 12.44
C LYS A 83 8.64 -1.50 12.09
N LEU A 84 8.31 -1.38 10.80
CA LEU A 84 7.29 -0.45 10.32
C LEU A 84 5.90 -0.74 10.90
N GLN A 85 5.53 -2.02 11.05
CA GLN A 85 4.27 -2.42 11.70
C GLN A 85 4.21 -1.99 13.17
N ARG A 86 5.33 -2.12 13.90
CA ARG A 86 5.43 -1.64 15.28
C ARG A 86 5.35 -0.12 15.36
N GLU A 87 6.07 0.59 14.49
CA GLU A 87 6.03 2.05 14.43
C GLU A 87 4.62 2.58 14.11
N LYS A 88 3.93 1.96 13.14
CA LYS A 88 2.53 2.26 12.82
C LYS A 88 1.61 2.07 14.02
N SER A 89 1.73 0.93 14.72
CA SER A 89 0.95 0.65 15.92
C SER A 89 1.22 1.67 17.03
N ASN A 90 2.49 2.05 17.23
CA ASN A 90 2.88 3.05 18.23
C ASN A 90 2.38 4.46 17.87
N ALA A 91 2.39 4.83 16.59
CA ALA A 91 1.80 6.08 16.11
C ALA A 91 0.30 6.12 16.40
N LEU A 92 -0.44 5.04 16.08
CA LEU A 92 -1.87 4.95 16.34
C LEU A 92 -2.19 5.05 17.85
N ARG A 93 -1.38 4.42 18.70
CA ARG A 93 -1.52 4.53 20.17
C ARG A 93 -1.28 5.96 20.66
N ARG A 94 -0.32 6.69 20.09
CA ARG A 94 -0.08 8.11 20.43
C ARG A 94 -1.26 8.98 20.02
N GLU A 95 -1.76 8.79 18.81
CA GLU A 95 -2.94 9.52 18.32
C GLU A 95 -4.16 9.24 19.21
N LYS A 96 -4.42 7.97 19.58
CA LYS A 96 -5.51 7.61 20.48
C LYS A 96 -5.40 8.30 21.84
N ARG A 97 -4.21 8.30 22.45
CA ARG A 97 -3.97 9.02 23.72
C ARG A 97 -4.23 10.52 23.58
N SER A 98 -3.74 11.14 22.50
CA SER A 98 -3.99 12.55 22.24
C SER A 98 -5.49 12.84 22.12
N LYS A 99 -6.25 11.99 21.43
CA LYS A 99 -7.71 12.13 21.31
C LYS A 99 -8.42 12.01 22.66
N MET A 100 -8.04 11.01 23.46
CA MET A 100 -8.62 10.81 24.80
C MET A 100 -8.32 11.99 25.73
N ASN A 101 -7.07 12.48 25.72
CA ASN A 101 -6.69 13.64 26.53
C ASN A 101 -7.44 14.90 26.09
N MET A 102 -7.54 15.15 24.78
CA MET A 102 -8.31 16.28 24.25
C MET A 102 -9.78 16.17 24.65
N GLN A 103 -10.38 14.98 24.57
CA GLN A 103 -11.77 14.77 24.97
C GLN A 103 -11.98 15.04 26.47
N ALA A 104 -11.09 14.55 27.34
CA ALA A 104 -11.17 14.81 28.77
C ALA A 104 -11.08 16.31 29.09
N LEU A 105 -10.13 17.03 28.47
CA LEU A 105 -9.99 18.48 28.65
C LEU A 105 -11.24 19.25 28.19
N LEU A 106 -11.87 18.83 27.09
CA LEU A 106 -13.10 19.45 26.61
C LEU A 106 -14.26 19.25 27.60
N GLU A 107 -14.38 18.07 28.20
CA GLU A 107 -15.40 17.85 29.24
C GLU A 107 -15.15 18.71 30.49
N GLU A 108 -13.89 18.82 30.96
CA GLU A 108 -13.57 19.70 32.09
C GLU A 108 -13.90 21.17 31.82
N LEU A 109 -13.67 21.66 30.59
CA LEU A 109 -14.00 23.03 30.21
C LEU A 109 -15.52 23.25 30.14
N LYS A 110 -16.30 22.24 29.71
CA LYS A 110 -17.76 22.28 29.76
C LYS A 110 -18.26 22.37 31.20
N GLU A 111 -17.78 21.50 32.08
CA GLU A 111 -18.16 21.47 33.49
C GLU A 111 -17.90 22.80 34.19
N LYS A 112 -16.78 23.46 33.83
CA LYS A 112 -16.41 24.78 34.36
C LYS A 112 -17.14 25.94 33.67
N ASN A 113 -18.00 25.70 32.69
CA ASN A 113 -18.65 26.71 31.84
C ASN A 113 -17.66 27.68 31.17
N LEU A 114 -16.45 27.21 30.83
CA LEU A 114 -15.37 28.00 30.23
C LEU A 114 -15.30 27.89 28.70
N ILE A 115 -16.24 27.17 28.08
CA ILE A 115 -16.35 27.11 26.62
C ILE A 115 -17.07 28.38 26.13
N ASN A 116 -16.30 29.38 25.70
CA ASN A 116 -16.85 30.54 25.02
C ASN A 116 -17.13 30.21 23.52
N GLU A 117 -17.98 31.01 22.87
CA GLU A 117 -18.31 30.81 21.44
C GLU A 117 -17.07 30.90 20.53
N GLU A 118 -16.07 31.71 20.88
CA GLU A 118 -14.80 31.83 20.14
C GLU A 118 -13.97 30.52 20.16
N LEU A 119 -13.94 29.81 21.28
CA LEU A 119 -13.23 28.54 21.43
C LEU A 119 -13.97 27.42 20.69
N LYS A 120 -15.31 27.47 20.68
CA LYS A 120 -16.16 26.53 19.96
C LYS A 120 -15.98 26.66 18.44
N ASP A 121 -15.90 27.88 17.92
CA ASP A 121 -15.62 28.17 16.49
C ASP A 121 -14.20 27.72 16.09
N ASN A 122 -13.19 27.96 16.94
CA ASN A 122 -11.82 27.51 16.69
C ASN A 122 -11.67 25.97 16.72
N LEU A 123 -12.48 25.27 17.52
CA LEU A 123 -12.49 23.81 17.61
C LEU A 123 -13.26 23.14 16.47
N GLU A 124 -14.07 23.89 15.72
CA GLU A 124 -14.85 23.37 14.61
C GLU A 124 -13.96 22.77 13.50
N CYS A 125 -12.76 23.33 13.31
CA CYS A 125 -11.70 22.80 12.43
C CYS A 125 -11.22 21.38 12.81
N TYR A 126 -11.32 21.00 14.09
CA TYR A 126 -10.92 19.69 14.60
C TYR A 126 -12.09 18.71 14.73
N SER A 127 -13.34 19.19 14.66
CA SER A 127 -14.57 18.41 14.85
C SER A 127 -14.81 17.37 13.75
N GLY A 128 -14.33 17.61 12.53
CA GLY A 128 -14.45 16.70 11.37
C GLY A 128 -13.77 15.34 11.54
N LYS A 129 -12.99 15.13 12.62
CA LYS A 129 -12.27 13.88 12.92
C LYS A 129 -12.86 13.08 14.09
N ILE A 130 -13.86 13.60 14.80
CA ILE A 130 -14.49 12.94 15.96
C ILE A 130 -15.74 12.14 15.57
N LYS A 131 -16.41 12.47 14.45
CA LYS A 131 -17.67 11.83 14.01
C LYS A 131 -17.53 10.40 13.42
N ILE A 132 -16.41 9.69 13.60
CA ILE A 132 -16.19 8.33 13.05
C ILE A 132 -16.19 7.24 14.15
N LEU A 133 -16.79 7.50 15.32
CA LEU A 133 -17.17 6.43 16.25
C LEU A 133 -18.64 6.60 16.62
N HIS A 134 -19.51 6.01 15.81
CA HIS A 134 -20.83 5.57 16.25
C HIS A 134 -21.18 4.27 15.54
#